data_AF-A0A920F047-F1
#
_entry.id   AF-A0A920F047-F1
#
_cell.length_a   1.000
_cell.length_b   1.000
_cell.length_c   1.000
_cell.angle_alpha   90.00
_cell.angle_beta   90.00
_cell.angle_gamma   90.00
#
_symmetry.space_group_name_H-M   'P 1'
#
loop_
_entity.id
_entity.type
_entity.pdbx_description
1 polymer ?
#
loop_
_entity_poly.entity_id
_entity_poly.type
_entity_poly.pdbx_seq_one_letter_code
_entity_poly.pdbx_strand_id
1 'polypeptide(L)' 'MFNQYTTPSKLGIMSASVGKDGSLLFYEAGGVVHKFSDGIFVRGEATLDTVVSAIEYGDSKIFAGLKGIKILK' A
#
# COMPACT_ATOMS: atom_id res chain seq x y z
N MET A 1 10.29 15.82 -18.26
CA MET A 1 11.06 15.77 -17.00
C MET A 1 10.30 14.84 -16.06
N PHE A 2 10.96 13.84 -15.49
CA PHE A 2 10.34 12.90 -14.57
C PHE A 2 10.82 13.22 -13.16
N ASN A 3 9.89 13.22 -12.20
CA ASN A 3 10.23 13.27 -10.79
C ASN A 3 10.43 11.83 -10.31
N GLN A 4 11.54 11.57 -9.62
CA GLN A 4 11.87 10.27 -9.05
C GLN A 4 11.89 10.38 -7.53
N TYR A 5 11.23 9.43 -6.86
CA TYR A 5 11.17 9.35 -5.41
C TYR A 5 11.58 7.95 -4.96
N THR A 6 12.34 7.87 -3.89
CA THR A 6 12.78 6.60 -3.30
C THR A 6 11.89 6.30 -2.11
N THR A 7 11.26 5.13 -2.10
CA THR A 7 10.48 4.70 -0.94
C THR A 7 11.43 4.43 0.24
N PRO A 8 11.03 4.70 1.49
CA PRO A 8 11.86 4.42 2.66
C PRO A 8 11.87 2.92 3.06
N SER A 9 11.27 2.07 2.23
CA SER A 9 11.18 0.63 2.46
C SER A 9 12.55 -0.03 2.38
N LYS A 10 12.87 -0.91 3.34
CA LYS A 10 14.15 -1.66 3.35
C LYS A 10 14.04 -3.00 2.62
N LEU A 11 12.84 -3.59 2.58
CA LEU A 11 12.60 -4.89 1.97
C LEU A 11 12.10 -4.79 0.53
N GLY A 12 11.79 -3.58 0.06
CA GLY A 12 11.21 -3.31 -1.24
C GLY A 12 9.69 -3.32 -1.22
N ILE A 13 9.11 -2.76 -2.30
CA ILE A 13 7.66 -2.68 -2.46
C ILE A 13 7.16 -3.95 -3.16
N MET A 14 6.16 -4.58 -2.57
CA MET A 14 5.53 -5.80 -3.10
C MET A 14 4.29 -5.49 -3.94
N SER A 15 3.60 -4.39 -3.62
CA SER A 15 2.40 -3.97 -4.32
C SER A 15 2.20 -2.46 -4.19
N ALA A 16 1.44 -1.87 -5.12
CA ALA A 16 1.03 -0.48 -5.02
C ALA A 16 -0.44 -0.32 -5.47
N SER A 17 -1.14 0.65 -4.88
CA SER A 17 -2.52 1.00 -5.26
C SER A 17 -2.75 2.50 -5.16
N VAL A 18 -3.83 2.99 -5.77
CA VAL A 18 -4.30 4.37 -5.60
C VAL A 18 -5.44 4.37 -4.59
N GLY A 19 -5.37 5.22 -3.57
CA GLY A 19 -6.46 5.41 -2.60
C GLY A 19 -7.60 6.26 -3.17
N LYS A 20 -8.77 6.23 -2.51
CA LYS A 20 -9.94 7.05 -2.91
C LYS A 20 -9.66 8.56 -2.93
N ASP A 21 -8.69 9.02 -2.13
CA ASP A 21 -8.23 10.41 -2.08
C ASP A 21 -7.16 10.74 -3.13
N GLY A 22 -6.85 9.83 -4.05
CA GLY A 22 -5.80 9.99 -5.07
C GLY A 22 -4.39 9.74 -4.57
N SER A 23 -4.20 9.44 -3.28
CA SER A 23 -2.88 9.10 -2.74
C SER A 23 -2.35 7.79 -3.30
N LEU A 24 -1.03 7.68 -3.48
CA LEU A 24 -0.40 6.42 -3.82
C LEU A 24 -0.08 5.64 -2.54
N LEU A 25 -0.39 4.36 -2.52
CA LEU A 25 -0.16 3.48 -1.37
C LEU A 25 0.81 2.38 -1.80
N PHE A 26 1.92 2.25 -1.10
CA PHE A 26 2.97 1.27 -1.37
C PHE A 26 3.03 0.26 -0.22
N TYR A 27 2.93 -1.03 -0.52
CA TYR A 27 2.84 -2.09 0.47
C TYR A 27 4.14 -2.89 0.54
N GLU A 28 4.66 -3.06 1.74
CA GLU A 28 5.87 -3.82 2.07
C GLU A 28 5.50 -5.10 2.85
N ALA A 29 6.44 -6.04 2.90
CA ALA A 29 6.37 -7.19 3.78
C ALA A 29 6.20 -6.78 5.27
N GLY A 30 5.59 -7.65 6.07
CA GLY A 30 5.30 -7.38 7.48
C GLY A 30 4.12 -6.44 7.71
N GLY A 31 3.33 -6.13 6.68
CA GLY A 31 2.13 -5.29 6.81
C GLY A 31 2.42 -3.79 6.87
N VAL A 32 3.62 -3.36 6.48
CA VAL A 32 3.96 -1.94 6.40
C VAL A 32 3.36 -1.33 5.15
N VAL A 33 2.78 -0.13 5.28
CA VAL A 33 2.25 0.64 4.15
C VAL A 33 2.83 2.03 4.16
N HIS A 34 3.30 2.51 3.02
CA HIS A 34 3.69 3.90 2.82
C HIS A 34 2.65 4.62 1.98
N LYS A 35 1.99 5.63 2.56
CA LYS A 35 1.15 6.57 1.84
C LYS A 35 2.03 7.67 1.26
N PHE A 36 1.94 7.90 -0.04
CA PHE A 36 2.64 8.96 -0.74
C PHE A 36 1.66 10.03 -1.21
N SER A 37 1.92 11.26 -0.78
CA SER A 37 1.22 12.47 -1.19
C SER A 37 2.24 13.60 -1.21
N ASP A 38 2.17 14.46 -2.24
CA ASP A 38 2.95 15.70 -2.29
C ASP A 38 4.47 15.52 -2.10
N GLY A 39 5.03 14.41 -2.62
CA GLY A 39 6.46 14.12 -2.53
C GLY A 39 6.92 13.47 -1.23
N ILE A 40 6.01 13.20 -0.28
CA ILE A 40 6.34 12.70 1.06
C ILE A 40 5.74 11.30 1.27
N PHE A 41 6.53 10.39 1.86
CA PHE A 41 6.05 9.08 2.31
C PHE A 41 5.72 9.11 3.81
N VAL A 42 4.50 8.73 4.16
CA VAL A 42 4.03 8.55 5.54
C VAL A 42 3.84 7.06 5.80
N ARG A 43 4.52 6.54 6.82
CA ARG A 43 4.40 5.13 7.22
C ARG A 43 3.12 4.89 8.02
N GLY A 44 2.41 3.83 7.69
CA GLY A 44 1.30 3.25 8.46
C GLY A 44 1.38 1.74 8.48
N GLU A 45 0.35 1.10 9.04
CA GLU A 45 0.25 -0.35 9.18
C GLU A 45 -1.06 -0.86 8.58
N ALA A 46 -0.97 -1.93 7.79
CA ALA A 46 -2.09 -2.72 7.32
C ALA A 46 -1.84 -4.19 7.65
N THR A 47 -2.78 -4.81 8.34
CA THR A 47 -2.62 -6.22 8.73
C THR A 47 -2.96 -7.14 7.55
N LEU A 48 -1.96 -7.90 7.07
CA LEU A 48 -1.98 -9.32 6.68
C LEU A 48 -0.58 -9.74 6.17
N ASP A 49 0.40 -9.79 7.10
CA ASP A 49 1.84 -10.20 7.11
C ASP A 49 2.75 -10.08 5.88
N THR A 50 2.24 -10.11 4.66
CA THR A 50 2.86 -9.59 3.44
C THR A 50 1.70 -9.35 2.49
N VAL A 51 1.33 -8.10 2.30
CA VAL A 51 0.30 -7.73 1.33
C VAL A 51 0.91 -7.93 -0.06
N VAL A 52 0.29 -8.80 -0.85
CA VAL A 52 0.72 -9.07 -2.23
C VAL A 52 -0.17 -8.35 -3.24
N SER A 53 -1.39 -7.98 -2.83
CA SER A 53 -2.30 -7.21 -3.67
C SER A 53 -3.26 -6.37 -2.83
N ALA A 54 -3.57 -5.18 -3.34
CA ALA A 54 -4.65 -4.34 -2.87
C ALA A 54 -5.61 -4.10 -4.03
N ILE A 55 -6.88 -4.45 -3.83
CA ILE A 55 -7.93 -4.37 -4.84
C ILE A 55 -8.99 -3.40 -4.34
N GLU A 56 -9.32 -2.42 -5.17
CA GLU A 56 -10.47 -1.53 -4.95
C GLU A 56 -11.67 -2.11 -5.72
N TYR A 57 -12.79 -2.36 -5.03
CA TYR A 57 -14.02 -2.88 -5.65
C TYR A 57 -15.25 -2.19 -5.06
N GLY A 58 -15.85 -1.30 -5.85
CA GLY A 58 -16.91 -0.41 -5.37
C GLY A 58 -16.40 0.44 -4.21
N ASP A 59 -17.09 0.36 -3.06
CA ASP A 59 -16.67 1.06 -1.84
C ASP A 59 -15.70 0.27 -0.96
N SER A 60 -15.47 -1.01 -1.27
CA SER A 60 -14.64 -1.87 -0.46
C SER A 60 -13.18 -1.85 -0.90
N LYS A 61 -12.30 -1.93 0.09
CA LYS A 61 -10.87 -2.16 -0.11
C LYS A 61 -10.49 -3.55 0.38
N ILE A 62 -9.92 -4.35 -0.51
CA ILE A 62 -9.57 -5.74 -0.26
C ILE A 62 -8.05 -5.85 -0.23
N PHE A 63 -7.50 -6.21 0.92
CA PHE A 63 -6.11 -6.61 1.05
C PHE A 63 -6.00 -8.11 0.95
N ALA A 64 -5.31 -8.59 -0.08
CA ALA A 64 -4.88 -9.97 -0.19
C ALA A 64 -3.42 -10.07 0.27
N GLY A 65 -3.21 -10.78 1.36
CA GLY A 65 -1.88 -11.08 1.88
C GLY A 65 -1.62 -12.58 1.95
N LEU A 66 -0.38 -12.97 2.24
CA LEU A 66 -0.01 -14.39 2.33
C LEU A 66 -0.83 -15.19 3.35
N LYS A 67 -1.35 -14.52 4.38
CA LYS A 67 -2.10 -15.16 5.47
C LYS A 67 -3.63 -15.06 5.33
N GLY A 68 -4.14 -14.47 4.26
CA GLY A 68 -5.58 -14.39 4.03
C GLY A 68 -6.02 -13.10 3.35
N ILE A 69 -7.30 -12.75 3.53
CA ILE A 69 -7.93 -11.59 2.92
C ILE A 69 -8.58 -10.73 4.01
N LYS A 70 -8.36 -9.41 3.96
CA LYS A 70 -9.02 -8.42 4.82
C LYS A 70 -9.83 -7.48 3.94
N ILE A 71 -11.13 -7.39 4.22
CA ILE A 71 -12.06 -6.51 3.50
C ILE A 71 -12.41 -5.36 4.44
N LEU A 72 -12.09 -4.14 4.01
CA LEU A 72 -12.52 -2.90 4.65
C LEU A 72 -13.69 -2.33 3.84
N LYS A 73 -14.76 -1.93 4.53
CA LYS A 73 -15.94 -1.27 3.94
C LYS A 73 -15.94 0.21 4.30
#